data_AF-A0A523RSQ2-F1
#
_entry.id   AF-A0A523RSQ2-F1
#
_cell.length_a   1.000
_cell.length_b   1.000
_cell.length_c   1.000
_cell.angle_alpha   90.00
_cell.angle_beta   90.00
_cell.angle_gamma   90.00
#
_symmetry.space_group_name_H-M   'P 1'
#
loop_
_entity.id
_entity.type
_entity.pdbx_description
1 polymer ?
#
loop_
_entity_poly.entity_id
_entity_poly.type
_entity_poly.pdbx_seq_one_letter_code
_entity_poly.pdbx_strand_id
1 'polypeptide(L)' 'MFKKISFVILVVLLIGMFSAGAFAATRVLNVYGLWAGAELEAFDKMVKPFED' A
#
# COMPACT_ATOMS: atom_id res chain seq x y z
N MET A 1 -19.97 -8.22 31.61
CA MET A 1 -19.20 -7.17 30.89
C MET A 1 -18.00 -7.71 30.14
N PHE A 2 -17.26 -8.67 30.70
CA PHE A 2 -16.10 -9.31 30.07
C PHE A 2 -16.35 -9.84 28.65
N LYS A 3 -17.48 -10.54 28.42
CA LYS A 3 -17.86 -11.03 27.08
C LYS A 3 -17.98 -9.93 26.03
N LYS A 4 -18.48 -8.74 26.41
CA LYS A 4 -18.61 -7.58 25.50
C LYS A 4 -17.24 -7.00 25.17
N ILE A 5 -16.35 -6.92 26.16
CA ILE A 5 -14.98 -6.42 26.00
C ILE A 5 -14.16 -7.38 25.12
N SER A 6 -14.22 -8.70 25.36
CA SER A 6 -13.57 -9.69 24.50
C SER A 6 -14.04 -9.62 23.06
N PHE A 7 -15.34 -9.41 22.83
CA PHE A 7 -15.88 -9.29 21.48
C PHE A 7 -15.35 -8.03 20.78
N VAL A 8 -15.29 -6.89 21.47
CA VAL A 8 -14.71 -5.66 20.91
C VAL A 8 -13.24 -5.83 20.58
N ILE A 9 -12.46 -6.45 21.47
CA ILE A 9 -11.03 -6.72 21.23
C ILE A 9 -10.84 -7.65 20.03
N LEU A 10 -11.66 -8.70 19.92
CA LEU A 10 -11.65 -9.62 18.77
C LEU A 10 -11.89 -8.86 17.46
N VAL A 11 -12.89 -8.00 17.41
CA VAL A 11 -13.22 -7.21 16.20
C VAL A 11 -12.06 -6.28 15.82
N VAL A 12 -11.44 -5.61 16.80
CA VAL A 12 -10.28 -4.73 16.55
C VAL A 12 -9.08 -5.52 16.01
N LEU A 13 -8.80 -6.70 16.58
CA LEU A 13 -7.72 -7.56 16.12
C LEU A 13 -7.94 -8.07 14.69
N LEU A 14 -9.18 -8.46 14.37
CA LEU A 14 -9.54 -8.88 13.01
C LEU A 14 -9.37 -7.74 12.00
N ILE A 15 -9.84 -6.53 12.33
CA ILE A 15 -9.66 -5.35 11.48
C ILE A 15 -8.16 -5.09 11.22
N GLY A 16 -7.32 -5.19 12.26
CA GLY A 16 -5.87 -5.04 12.15
C GLY A 16 -5.21 -6.09 11.25
N MET A 17 -5.66 -7.35 11.32
CA MET A 17 -5.14 -8.42 10.45
C MET A 17 -5.47 -8.18 8.97
N PHE A 18 -6.68 -7.72 8.65
CA PHE A 18 -7.08 -7.46 7.27
C PHE A 18 -6.51 -6.14 6.73
N SER A 19 -6.40 -5.10 7.55
CA SER A 19 -5.81 -3.83 7.12
C SER A 19 -4.30 -3.94 6.89
N ALA A 20 -3.57 -4.71 7.71
CA ALA A 20 -2.14 -4.96 7.49
C ALA A 20 -1.85 -5.58 6.12
N GLY A 21 -2.70 -6.52 5.66
CA GLY A 21 -2.59 -7.11 4.33
C GLY A 21 -2.85 -6.10 3.20
N ALA A 22 -3.84 -5.22 3.37
CA ALA A 22 -4.13 -4.16 2.39
C ALA A 22 -3.00 -3.14 2.28
N PHE A 23 -2.39 -2.72 3.40
CA PHE A 23 -1.25 -1.79 3.37
C PHE A 23 0.05 -2.44 2.91
N ALA A 24 0.29 -3.72 3.22
CA ALA A 24 1.48 -4.45 2.76
C ALA A 24 1.44 -4.76 1.25
N ALA A 25 0.24 -4.86 0.66
CA ALA A 25 0.05 -5.09 -0.77
C ALA A 25 0.26 -3.84 -1.62
N THR A 26 0.18 -2.64 -1.04
CA THR A 26 0.33 -1.36 -1.75
C THR A 26 1.79 -0.98 -1.93
N ARG A 27 2.56 -1.80 -2.65
CA ARG A 27 3.93 -1.47 -3.10
C ARG A 27 3.95 -0.80 -4.48
N VAL A 28 2.79 -0.61 -5.09
CA VAL A 28 2.65 -0.10 -6.46
C VAL A 28 2.14 1.34 -6.41
N LEU A 29 2.99 2.28 -6.81
CA LEU A 29 2.62 3.68 -7.02
C LEU A 29 2.38 3.91 -8.52
N ASN A 30 1.14 4.16 -8.92
CA ASN A 30 0.81 4.46 -10.31
C ASN A 30 0.99 5.96 -10.58
N VAL A 31 1.98 6.31 -11.41
CA VAL A 31 2.22 7.68 -11.87
C VAL A 31 1.68 7.83 -13.28
N TYR A 32 0.56 8.53 -13.42
CA TYR A 32 -0.07 8.79 -14.72
C TYR A 32 0.45 10.11 -15.32
N GLY A 33 0.96 10.05 -16.54
CA GLY A 33 1.37 11.22 -17.34
C GLY A 33 1.48 10.86 -18.82
N LEU A 34 1.41 11.85 -19.71
CA LEU A 34 1.73 11.69 -21.12
C LEU A 34 3.25 11.78 -21.28
N TRP A 35 3.92 10.65 -21.11
CA TRP A 35 5.38 10.55 -21.27
C TRP A 35 5.70 10.03 -22.68
N ALA A 36 6.55 10.72 -23.44
CA ALA A 36 6.97 10.27 -24.76
C ALA A 36 8.46 10.56 -25.01
N GLY A 37 9.12 9.68 -25.78
CA GLY A 37 10.52 9.85 -26.18
C GLY A 37 11.47 10.01 -24.98
N ALA A 38 12.26 11.09 -24.98
CA ALA A 38 13.27 11.37 -23.96
C ALA A 38 12.68 11.59 -22.55
N GLU A 39 11.42 12.00 -22.44
CA GLU A 39 10.76 12.21 -21.14
C GLU A 39 10.46 10.88 -20.44
N LEU A 40 10.12 9.85 -21.20
CA LEU A 40 9.92 8.49 -20.66
C LEU A 40 11.24 7.89 -20.17
N GLU A 41 12.32 8.06 -20.92
CA GLU A 41 13.64 7.57 -20.52
C GLU A 41 14.19 8.28 -19.27
N ALA A 42 13.93 9.58 -19.14
CA ALA A 42 14.30 10.34 -17.95
C ALA A 42 13.48 9.89 -16.73
N PHE A 43 12.18 9.65 -16.91
CA PHE A 43 11.30 9.13 -15.87
C PHE A 43 11.75 7.74 -15.40
N ASP A 44 12.03 6.82 -16.33
CA ASP A 44 12.51 5.47 -16.02
C ASP A 44 13.81 5.49 -15.19
N LYS A 45 14.77 6.35 -15.56
CA LYS A 45 16.01 6.55 -14.78
C LYS A 45 15.75 7.14 -13.40
N MET A 46 14.75 8.00 -13.23
CA MET A 46 14.40 8.58 -11.94
C MET A 46 13.69 7.57 -11.03
N VAL A 47 12.88 6.67 -11.59
CA VAL A 47 12.10 5.68 -10.81
C VAL A 47 12.93 4.48 -10.41
N LYS A 48 13.90 4.07 -11.24
CA LYS A 48 14.76 2.90 -11.03
C LYS A 48 15.36 2.75 -9.62
N PRO A 49 15.82 3.80 -8.92
CA PRO A 49 16.35 3.69 -7.55
C PRO A 49 15.28 3.41 -6.47
N PHE A 50 14.00 3.52 -6.81
CA PHE A 50 12.85 3.35 -5.90
C PHE A 50 12.07 2.05 -6.17
N GLU A 51 12.50 1.24 -7.14
CA GLU A 51 11.87 -0.05 -7.47
C GLU A 51 12.34 -1.21 -6.56
N ASP A 52 13.45 -1.04 -5.83
CA ASP A 52 14.02 -2.00 -4.85
C ASP A 52 13.50 -1.76 -3.42
#